data_AF-A0A7W1S5V0-F1
#
_entry.id   AF-A0A7W1S5V0-F1
#
_cell.length_a   1.000
_cell.length_b   1.000
_cell.length_c   1.000
_cell.angle_alpha   90.00
_cell.angle_beta   90.00
_cell.angle_gamma   90.00
#
_symmetry.space_group_name_H-M   'P 1'
#
loop_
_entity.id
_entity.type
_entity.pdbx_description
1 polymer ?
#
loop_
_entity_poly.entity_id
_entity_poly.type
_entity_poly.pdbx_seq_one_letter_code
_entity_poly.pdbx_strand_id
1 'polypeptide(L)'
;IGSFFDKSLGIKLIFAPPGIVIALLFVGYPFVIRAVQPVLLTLEPNQQDAAQTLGASDWYTFRRVIFPAIRPAVVTGGLLSFARALGEFGAIIIVATRPQVATVYLYGQVEGGNMQAASAVSVVLLLIAFVITLTVDLVESRRHA
;
A
#
# COMPACT_ATOMS: atom_id res chain seq x y z
N ILE A 1 -21.01 7.86 -11.07
CA ILE A 1 -19.58 7.98 -11.44
C ILE A 1 -19.07 6.72 -12.15
N GLY A 2 -19.26 5.52 -11.60
CA GLY A 2 -18.84 4.26 -12.27
C GLY A 2 -19.49 4.00 -13.64
N SER A 3 -20.75 4.40 -13.86
CA SER A 3 -21.44 4.25 -15.15
C SER A 3 -20.93 5.19 -16.27
N PHE A 4 -20.20 6.25 -15.92
CA PHE A 4 -19.65 7.22 -16.88
C PHE A 4 -18.35 6.70 -17.52
N PHE A 5 -17.52 6.03 -16.71
CA PHE A 5 -16.28 5.39 -17.18
C PHE A 5 -16.54 4.13 -18.01
N ASP A 6 -17.59 3.36 -17.66
CA ASP A 6 -17.98 2.16 -18.40
C ASP A 6 -18.39 2.49 -19.85
N LYS A 7 -19.11 3.60 -20.05
CA LYS A 7 -19.55 4.06 -21.38
C LYS A 7 -18.48 4.77 -22.22
N SER A 8 -17.45 5.37 -21.61
CA SER A 8 -16.47 6.19 -22.33
C SER A 8 -15.14 5.48 -22.59
N LEU A 9 -14.76 4.52 -21.75
CA LEU A 9 -13.47 3.82 -21.81
C LEU A 9 -13.60 2.29 -21.87
N GLY A 10 -14.80 1.72 -21.73
CA GLY A 10 -15.02 0.27 -21.70
C GLY A 10 -14.40 -0.44 -20.49
N ILE A 11 -13.95 0.31 -19.49
CA ILE A 11 -13.34 -0.21 -18.26
C ILE A 11 -14.43 -0.30 -17.19
N LYS A 12 -14.89 -1.53 -16.91
CA LYS A 12 -15.70 -1.80 -15.73
C LYS A 12 -14.86 -1.53 -14.49
N LEU A 13 -15.28 -0.54 -13.69
CA LEU A 13 -14.63 -0.18 -12.41
C LEU A 13 -15.28 -0.85 -11.22
N ILE A 14 -16.58 -1.11 -11.30
CA ILE A 14 -17.34 -1.83 -10.27
C ILE A 14 -17.25 -3.31 -10.65
N PHE A 15 -16.92 -4.20 -9.71
CA PHE A 15 -16.83 -5.65 -9.96
C PHE A 15 -15.67 -6.10 -10.86
N ALA A 16 -14.58 -5.35 -10.87
CA ALA A 16 -13.40 -5.66 -11.69
C ALA A 16 -12.07 -5.39 -10.96
N PRO A 17 -10.97 -6.05 -11.38
CA PRO A 17 -9.64 -5.85 -10.79
C PRO A 17 -9.19 -4.37 -10.66
N PRO A 18 -9.46 -3.46 -11.62
CA PRO A 18 -9.08 -2.06 -11.49
C PRO A 18 -9.75 -1.35 -10.29
N GLY A 19 -11.01 -1.67 -9.99
CA GLY A 19 -11.71 -1.11 -8.83
C GLY A 19 -11.10 -1.55 -7.50
N ILE A 20 -10.69 -2.82 -7.43
CA ILE A 20 -10.01 -3.39 -6.26
C ILE A 20 -8.67 -2.67 -6.05
N VAL A 21 -7.90 -2.45 -7.11
CA VAL A 21 -6.63 -1.72 -7.03
C VAL A 21 -6.83 -0.30 -6.50
N ILE A 22 -7.82 0.44 -7.00
CA ILE A 22 -8.11 1.79 -6.53
C ILE A 22 -8.53 1.81 -5.05
N ALA A 23 -9.38 0.86 -4.63
CA ALA A 23 -9.79 0.74 -3.23
C ALA A 23 -8.59 0.44 -2.32
N LEU A 24 -7.72 -0.50 -2.72
CA LEU A 24 -6.51 -0.84 -1.98
C LEU A 24 -5.51 0.32 -1.94
N LEU A 25 -5.38 1.08 -3.03
CA LEU A 25 -4.56 2.29 -3.05
C LEU A 25 -5.08 3.31 -2.04
N PHE A 26 -6.39 3.54 -1.98
CA PHE A 26 -6.97 4.49 -1.02
C PHE A 26 -6.72 4.08 0.43
N VAL A 27 -6.86 2.79 0.75
CA VAL A 27 -6.58 2.25 2.09
C VAL A 27 -5.07 2.27 2.41
N GLY A 28 -4.23 2.01 1.42
CA GLY A 28 -2.78 1.90 1.58
C GLY A 28 -2.04 3.24 1.60
N TYR A 29 -2.60 4.27 0.96
CA TYR A 29 -1.96 5.58 0.79
C TYR A 29 -1.56 6.27 2.11
N PRO A 30 -2.38 6.26 3.17
CA PRO A 30 -2.01 6.87 4.46
C PRO A 30 -0.75 6.28 5.09
N PHE A 31 -0.47 4.99 4.86
CA PHE A 31 0.72 4.32 5.41
C PHE A 31 2.00 4.84 4.76
N VAL A 32 1.97 5.02 3.43
CA VAL A 32 3.09 5.58 2.68
C VAL A 32 3.35 7.02 3.10
N ILE A 33 2.30 7.84 3.24
CA ILE A 33 2.44 9.23 3.70
C ILE A 33 3.05 9.27 5.11
N ARG A 34 2.56 8.47 6.05
CA ARG A 34 3.05 8.45 7.43
C ARG A 34 4.52 8.05 7.53
N ALA A 35 5.01 7.19 6.64
CA ALA A 35 6.42 6.83 6.59
C ALA A 35 7.28 7.93 5.95
N VAL A 36 6.81 8.56 4.87
CA VAL A 36 7.60 9.52 4.08
C VAL A 36 7.62 10.92 4.70
N GLN A 37 6.49 11.38 5.26
CA GLN A 37 6.34 12.74 5.79
C GLN A 37 7.38 13.11 6.86
N PRO A 38 7.67 12.26 7.87
CA PRO A 38 8.70 12.58 8.87
C PRO A 38 10.08 12.75 8.25
N VAL A 39 10.43 11.90 7.27
CA VAL A 39 11.73 11.99 6.58
C VAL A 39 11.85 13.28 5.78
N LEU A 40 10.78 13.69 5.11
CA LEU A 40 10.75 14.99 4.42
C LEU A 40 10.93 16.17 5.37
N LEU A 41 10.30 16.13 6.55
CA LEU A 41 10.42 17.19 7.56
C LEU A 41 11.82 17.27 8.19
N THR A 42 12.58 16.17 8.18
CA THR A 42 13.98 16.14 8.64
C THR A 42 15.00 16.58 7.58
N LEU A 43 14.60 16.72 6.32
CA LEU A 43 15.51 17.22 5.29
C LEU A 43 15.74 18.72 5.49
N GLU A 44 16.96 19.09 5.89
CA GLU A 44 17.34 20.49 6.06
C GLU A 44 17.23 21.25 4.72
N PRO A 45 16.68 22.49 4.71
CA PRO A 45 16.56 23.32 3.51
C PRO A 45 17.89 23.52 2.78
N ASN A 46 19.01 23.50 3.52
CA ASN A 46 20.35 23.76 3.01
C ASN A 46 20.77 22.83 1.85
N GLN A 47 20.27 21.58 1.81
CA GLN A 47 20.52 20.64 0.71
C GLN A 47 19.76 21.02 -0.58
N GLN A 48 18.54 21.55 -0.44
CA GLN A 48 17.75 22.06 -1.56
C GLN A 48 18.26 23.43 -2.03
N ASP A 49 18.54 24.33 -1.08
CA ASP A 49 19.04 25.68 -1.33
C ASP A 49 20.42 25.67 -1.99
N ALA A 50 21.31 24.74 -1.62
CA ALA A 50 22.60 24.55 -2.28
C ALA A 50 22.44 24.06 -3.74
N ALA A 51 21.52 23.13 -3.99
CA ALA A 51 21.24 22.64 -5.34
C ALA A 51 20.65 23.76 -6.23
N GLN A 52 19.72 24.55 -5.69
CA GLN A 52 19.13 25.69 -6.39
C GLN A 52 20.14 26.82 -6.63
N THR A 53 21.03 27.10 -5.65
CA THR A 53 22.12 28.07 -5.81
C THR A 53 23.11 27.67 -6.91
N LEU A 54 23.31 26.37 -7.13
CA LEU A 54 24.11 25.83 -8.24
C LEU A 54 23.36 25.82 -9.59
N GLY A 55 22.15 26.36 -9.66
CA GLY A 55 21.33 26.44 -10.88
C GLY A 55 20.63 25.13 -11.24
N ALA A 56 20.50 24.18 -10.31
CA ALA A 56 19.76 22.95 -10.58
C ALA A 56 18.25 23.20 -10.69
N SER A 57 17.59 22.52 -11.63
CA SER A 57 16.13 22.55 -11.75
C SER A 57 15.45 21.75 -10.64
N ASP A 58 14.22 22.12 -10.29
CA ASP A 58 13.45 21.44 -9.23
C ASP A 58 13.30 19.94 -9.47
N TRP A 59 13.16 19.52 -10.74
CA TRP A 59 13.11 18.11 -11.10
C TRP A 59 14.44 17.37 -10.84
N TYR A 60 15.57 18.05 -11.09
CA TYR A 60 16.89 17.50 -10.77
C TYR A 60 17.06 17.36 -9.26
N THR A 61 16.75 18.41 -8.49
CA THR A 61 16.81 18.41 -7.02
C THR A 61 15.93 17.32 -6.43
N PHE A 62 14.69 17.16 -6.93
CA PHE A 62 13.84 16.06 -6.51
C PHE A 62 14.47 14.70 -6.75
N ARG A 63 14.92 14.42 -7.98
CA ARG A 63 15.38 13.07 -8.36
C ARG A 63 16.73 12.69 -7.75
N ARG A 64 17.63 13.66 -7.54
CA ARG A 64 19.01 13.43 -7.06
C ARG A 64 19.22 13.69 -5.57
N VAL A 65 18.40 14.53 -4.95
CA VAL A 65 18.57 14.92 -3.53
C VAL A 65 17.43 14.36 -2.69
N ILE A 66 16.19 14.66 -3.05
CA ILE A 66 15.01 14.30 -2.23
C ILE A 66 14.70 12.79 -2.35
N PHE A 67 14.60 12.27 -3.58
CA PHE A 67 14.17 10.90 -3.85
C PHE A 67 15.08 9.84 -3.20
N PRO A 68 16.43 9.92 -3.27
CA PRO A 68 17.29 8.96 -2.60
C PRO A 68 17.13 8.97 -1.07
N ALA A 69 16.86 10.15 -0.49
CA ALA A 69 16.68 10.28 0.96
C ALA A 69 15.35 9.68 1.44
N ILE A 70 14.26 9.86 0.69
CA ILE A 70 12.94 9.28 1.03
C ILE A 70 12.79 7.83 0.59
N ARG A 71 13.64 7.32 -0.31
CA ARG A 71 13.58 5.94 -0.83
C ARG A 71 13.38 4.86 0.25
N PRO A 72 14.17 4.82 1.35
CA PRO A 72 13.94 3.82 2.39
C PRO A 72 12.55 3.96 3.04
N ALA A 73 12.07 5.19 3.27
CA ALA A 73 10.75 5.43 3.84
C ALA A 73 9.61 5.01 2.90
N VAL A 74 9.77 5.24 1.59
CA VAL A 74 8.82 4.77 0.57
C VAL A 74 8.72 3.25 0.58
N VAL A 75 9.85 2.54 0.68
CA VAL A 75 9.87 1.07 0.76
C VAL A 75 9.17 0.59 2.03
N THR A 76 9.48 1.18 3.19
CA THR A 76 8.86 0.80 4.46
C THR A 76 7.36 1.07 4.48
N GLY A 77 6.93 2.26 4.09
CA GLY A 77 5.50 2.60 3.98
C GLY A 77 4.76 1.76 2.94
N GLY A 78 5.44 1.37 1.85
CA GLY A 78 4.92 0.46 0.84
C GLY A 78 4.72 -0.97 1.37
N LEU A 79 5.67 -1.49 2.15
CA LEU A 79 5.56 -2.80 2.79
C LEU A 79 4.42 -2.83 3.82
N LEU A 80 4.28 -1.78 4.64
CA LEU A 80 3.16 -1.65 5.58
C LEU A 80 1.81 -1.57 4.86
N SER A 81 1.73 -0.77 3.81
CA SER A 81 0.55 -0.68 2.93
C SER A 81 0.19 -2.05 2.33
N PHE A 82 1.19 -2.81 1.89
CA PHE A 82 1.00 -4.15 1.35
C PHE A 82 0.51 -5.15 2.41
N ALA A 83 1.12 -5.16 3.61
CA ALA A 83 0.64 -5.97 4.74
C ALA A 83 -0.82 -5.64 5.08
N ARG A 84 -1.18 -4.35 5.06
CA ARG A 84 -2.55 -3.92 5.30
C ARG A 84 -3.51 -4.38 4.21
N ALA A 85 -3.09 -4.33 2.95
CA ALA A 85 -3.88 -4.78 1.80
C ALA A 85 -4.16 -6.29 1.82
N LEU A 86 -3.22 -7.11 2.31
CA LEU A 86 -3.43 -8.55 2.49
C LEU A 86 -4.54 -8.87 3.50
N GLY A 87 -4.68 -8.03 4.53
CA GLY A 87 -5.74 -8.12 5.53
C GLY A 87 -7.03 -7.39 5.15
N GLU A 88 -7.10 -6.74 3.99
CA GLU A 88 -8.32 -6.06 3.57
C GLU A 88 -9.36 -7.04 3.04
N PHE A 89 -10.49 -7.08 3.74
CA PHE A 89 -11.68 -7.85 3.37
C PHE A 89 -12.85 -6.92 3.06
N GLY A 90 -13.08 -5.92 3.92
CA GLY A 90 -14.28 -5.08 3.89
C GLY A 90 -14.41 -4.25 2.60
N ALA A 91 -13.33 -3.66 2.11
CA ALA A 91 -13.36 -2.93 0.85
C ALA A 91 -13.49 -3.86 -0.37
N ILE A 92 -12.91 -5.07 -0.30
CA ILE A 92 -12.82 -5.97 -1.45
C ILE A 92 -14.11 -6.75 -1.66
N ILE A 93 -14.81 -7.17 -0.59
CA ILE A 93 -16.07 -7.92 -0.72
C ILE A 93 -17.19 -7.07 -1.34
N ILE A 94 -17.20 -5.76 -1.10
CA ILE A 94 -18.16 -4.83 -1.71
C ILE A 94 -17.91 -4.66 -3.21
N VAL A 95 -16.64 -4.75 -3.63
CA VAL A 95 -16.20 -4.43 -4.99
C VAL A 95 -15.98 -5.67 -5.85
N ALA A 96 -15.78 -6.87 -5.29
CA ALA A 96 -15.46 -8.09 -6.04
C ALA A 96 -16.63 -9.08 -6.09
N THR A 97 -16.99 -9.58 -7.28
CA THR A 97 -18.04 -10.59 -7.48
C THR A 97 -17.53 -12.03 -7.62
N ARG A 98 -16.22 -12.22 -7.77
CA ARG A 98 -15.58 -13.55 -7.81
C ARG A 98 -14.42 -13.58 -6.82
N PRO A 99 -14.06 -14.76 -6.28
CA PRO A 99 -12.88 -14.89 -5.42
C PRO A 99 -11.61 -14.64 -6.24
N GLN A 100 -11.25 -13.37 -6.38
CA GLN A 100 -10.01 -12.91 -7.01
C GLN A 100 -8.93 -12.61 -5.96
N VAL A 101 -9.31 -12.59 -4.69
CA VAL A 101 -8.42 -12.34 -3.55
C VAL A 101 -8.64 -13.38 -2.46
N ALA A 102 -7.58 -13.68 -1.71
CA ALA A 102 -7.59 -14.71 -0.68
C ALA A 102 -8.66 -14.48 0.42
N THR A 103 -8.95 -13.21 0.73
CA THR A 103 -9.95 -12.84 1.75
C THR A 103 -11.39 -13.16 1.33
N VAL A 104 -11.72 -12.98 0.04
CA VAL A 104 -13.04 -13.36 -0.52
C VAL A 104 -13.16 -14.89 -0.64
N TYR A 105 -12.07 -15.58 -0.98
CA TYR A 105 -12.05 -17.05 -0.98
C TYR A 105 -12.31 -17.62 0.42
N LEU A 106 -11.63 -17.08 1.45
CA LEU A 106 -11.85 -17.45 2.84
C LEU A 106 -13.33 -17.31 3.23
N TYR A 107 -13.95 -16.18 2.90
CA TYR A 107 -15.37 -15.94 3.17
C TYR A 107 -16.27 -16.99 2.51
N GLY A 108 -16.05 -17.30 1.24
CA GLY A 108 -16.78 -18.37 0.54
C GLY A 108 -16.63 -19.75 1.19
N GLN A 109 -15.44 -20.07 1.75
CA GLN A 109 -15.23 -21.32 2.47
C GLN A 109 -15.96 -21.36 3.82
N VAL A 110 -16.09 -20.22 4.50
CA VAL A 110 -16.87 -20.11 5.74
C VAL A 110 -18.36 -20.29 5.44
N GLU A 111 -18.90 -19.62 4.42
CA GLU A 111 -20.30 -19.80 3.99
C GLU A 111 -20.59 -21.22 3.52
N GLY A 112 -19.64 -21.85 2.82
CA GLY A 112 -19.72 -23.25 2.38
C GLY A 112 -19.57 -24.27 3.50
N GLY A 113 -19.43 -23.86 4.77
CA GLY A 113 -19.30 -24.74 5.93
C GLY A 113 -17.94 -25.43 6.07
N ASN A 114 -16.96 -25.10 5.22
CA ASN A 114 -15.62 -25.68 5.26
C ASN A 114 -14.67 -24.87 6.16
N MET A 115 -14.90 -24.96 7.47
CA MET A 115 -14.10 -24.28 8.50
C MET A 115 -12.62 -24.70 8.51
N GLN A 116 -12.31 -25.92 8.05
CA GLN A 116 -10.93 -26.41 7.97
C GLN A 116 -10.15 -25.67 6.89
N ALA A 117 -10.70 -25.52 5.69
CA ALA A 117 -10.06 -24.75 4.62
C ALA A 117 -9.99 -23.25 4.97
N ALA A 118 -11.04 -22.70 5.57
CA ALA A 118 -11.06 -21.29 5.98
C ALA A 118 -9.99 -20.98 7.03
N SER A 119 -9.83 -21.82 8.05
CA SER A 119 -8.83 -21.63 9.11
C SER A 119 -7.40 -21.74 8.58
N ALA A 120 -7.12 -22.69 7.67
CA ALA A 120 -5.81 -22.82 7.04
C ALA A 120 -5.40 -21.54 6.28
N VAL A 121 -6.31 -20.98 5.46
CA VAL A 121 -6.05 -19.74 4.71
C VAL A 121 -5.87 -18.55 5.66
N SER A 122 -6.68 -18.48 6.72
CA SER A 122 -6.62 -17.40 7.72
C SER A 122 -5.25 -17.36 8.41
N VAL A 123 -4.74 -18.53 8.83
CA VAL A 123 -3.45 -18.64 9.51
C VAL A 123 -2.29 -18.24 8.57
N VAL A 124 -2.34 -18.65 7.30
CA VAL A 124 -1.32 -18.26 6.32
C VAL A 124 -1.30 -16.75 6.10
N LEU A 125 -2.47 -16.12 5.90
CA LEU A 125 -2.58 -14.68 5.73
C LEU A 125 -2.11 -13.91 6.98
N LEU A 126 -2.49 -14.39 8.17
CA LEU A 126 -2.05 -13.84 9.45
C LEU A 126 -0.53 -13.89 9.57
N LEU A 127 0.09 -15.05 9.29
CA LEU A 127 1.53 -15.22 9.37
C LEU A 127 2.28 -14.29 8.41
N ILE A 128 1.82 -14.16 7.17
CA ILE A 128 2.44 -13.25 6.19
C ILE A 128 2.35 -11.81 6.67
N ALA A 129 1.16 -11.35 7.08
CA ALA A 129 0.97 -9.99 7.57
C ALA A 129 1.81 -9.72 8.84
N PHE A 130 1.87 -10.69 9.76
CA PHE A 130 2.66 -10.59 10.97
C PHE A 130 4.15 -10.48 10.66
N VAL A 131 4.69 -11.34 9.78
CA VAL A 131 6.12 -11.31 9.40
C VAL A 131 6.49 -9.99 8.74
N ILE A 132 5.64 -9.44 7.85
CA ILE A 132 5.92 -8.17 7.17
C ILE A 132 5.93 -7.02 8.18
N THR A 133 4.88 -6.91 9.00
CA THR A 133 4.78 -5.86 10.02
C THR A 133 5.94 -5.95 11.01
N LEU A 134 6.24 -7.15 11.52
CA LEU A 134 7.36 -7.38 12.43
C LEU A 134 8.70 -6.99 11.80
N THR A 135 8.92 -7.34 10.53
CA THR A 135 10.15 -6.97 9.81
C THR A 135 10.28 -5.46 9.69
N VAL A 136 9.18 -4.76 9.37
CA VAL A 136 9.17 -3.30 9.31
C VAL A 136 9.47 -2.69 10.68
N ASP A 137 8.76 -3.12 11.73
CA ASP A 137 8.94 -2.60 13.09
C ASP A 137 10.38 -2.80 13.58
N LEU A 138 10.98 -3.96 13.29
CA LEU A 138 12.38 -4.25 13.65
C LEU A 138 13.37 -3.37 12.89
N VAL A 139 13.12 -3.09 11.60
CA VAL A 139 13.98 -2.21 10.79
C VAL A 139 13.87 -0.76 11.24
N GLU A 140 12.66 -0.29 11.57
CA GLU A 140 12.44 1.06 12.09
C GLU A 140 13.03 1.23 13.50
N SER A 141 12.86 0.25 14.38
CA SER A 141 13.43 0.28 15.73
C SER A 141 14.96 0.44 15.71
N ARG A 142 15.65 -0.22 14.77
CA ARG A 142 17.11 -0.06 14.58
C ARG A 142 17.54 1.30 14.04
N ARG A 143 16.61 2.05 13.44
CA ARG A 143 16.88 3.40 12.91
C ARG A 143 16.66 4.49 13.96
N HIS A 144 15.97 4.16 15.06
CA HIS A 144 15.67 5.05 16.18
C HIS A 144 16.54 4.80 17.43
N ALA A 145 17.38 3.77 17.44
CA ALA A 145 18.38 3.48 18.48
C ALA A 145 19.76 4.00 18.05
#